data_AF-A0A916HSS8-F1
#
_entry.id   AF-A0A916HSS8-F1
#
_cell.length_a   1.000
_cell.length_b   1.000
_cell.length_c   1.000
_cell.angle_alpha   90.00
_cell.angle_beta   90.00
_cell.angle_gamma   90.00
#
_symmetry.space_group_name_H-M   'P 1'
#
loop_
_entity.id
_entity.type
_entity.pdbx_description
1 polymer ?
#
loop_
_entity_poly.entity_id
_entity_poly.type
_entity_poly.pdbx_seq_one_letter_code
_entity_poly.pdbx_strand_id
1 'polypeptide(L)'
;MKTLPPETELLRSFERLFATRRRDVRVGVGDDAAVLAAPSALAVCTDALVEGEDFTAAADPYLVGRKAMNVNLSDLAAMGATPLHALLTLGLPRETSVAWLDGFLDGFRAAAREQAVAVVGGDLSAARERFASVTVLGRVADEGPLRRGGGGPGDELWVSGTLGAAAAGLSLVLRGYRRDRDGKVTAPRGRRVSPARRDEI
;
A
#
# COMPACT_ATOMS: atom_id res chain seq x y z
N MET A 1 12.67 -15.90 17.45
CA MET A 1 11.80 -14.94 16.71
C MET A 1 10.40 -15.09 17.31
N LYS A 2 9.75 -14.00 17.76
CA LYS A 2 8.39 -14.11 18.32
C LYS A 2 7.40 -14.37 17.17
N THR A 3 6.61 -15.43 17.29
CA THR A 3 5.48 -15.75 16.41
C THR A 3 4.35 -14.74 16.63
N LEU A 4 3.40 -14.67 15.70
CA LEU A 4 2.23 -13.79 15.86
C LEU A 4 1.47 -14.12 17.18
N PRO A 5 1.03 -13.10 17.93
CA PRO A 5 0.16 -13.29 19.08
C PRO A 5 -1.24 -13.74 18.62
N PRO A 6 -2.13 -14.13 19.56
CA PRO A 6 -3.52 -14.43 19.24
C PRO A 6 -4.19 -13.28 18.50
N GLU A 7 -5.14 -13.61 17.63
CA GLU A 7 -5.89 -12.65 16.80
C GLU A 7 -6.47 -11.49 17.62
N THR A 8 -7.01 -11.78 18.81
CA THR A 8 -7.58 -10.77 19.71
C THR A 8 -6.57 -9.70 20.16
N GLU A 9 -5.30 -10.03 20.30
CA GLU A 9 -4.23 -9.08 20.64
C GLU A 9 -3.83 -8.24 19.42
N LEU A 10 -3.85 -8.85 18.23
CA LEU A 10 -3.60 -8.18 16.96
C LEU A 10 -4.70 -7.16 16.66
N LEU A 11 -5.97 -7.54 16.80
CA LEU A 11 -7.12 -6.65 16.59
C LEU A 11 -7.04 -5.42 17.50
N ARG A 12 -6.75 -5.59 18.80
CA ARG A 12 -6.54 -4.47 19.73
C ARG A 12 -5.38 -3.57 19.33
N SER A 13 -4.35 -4.13 18.70
CA SER A 13 -3.21 -3.36 18.21
C SER A 13 -3.59 -2.56 16.96
N PHE A 14 -4.39 -3.12 16.06
CA PHE A 14 -4.97 -2.42 14.92
C PHE A 14 -5.89 -1.27 15.35
N GLU A 15 -6.79 -1.50 16.30
CA GLU A 15 -7.66 -0.47 16.88
C GLU A 15 -6.86 0.74 17.38
N ARG A 16 -5.82 0.49 18.17
CA ARG A 16 -4.95 1.56 18.68
C ARG A 16 -4.16 2.25 17.57
N LEU A 17 -3.68 1.50 16.58
CA LEU A 17 -2.82 2.01 15.53
C LEU A 17 -3.58 2.91 14.54
N PHE A 18 -4.83 2.57 14.26
CA PHE A 18 -5.68 3.21 13.26
C PHE A 18 -6.82 4.06 13.85
N ALA A 19 -6.84 4.24 15.17
CA ALA A 19 -7.75 5.18 15.83
C ALA A 19 -7.73 6.54 15.14
N THR A 20 -8.92 7.02 14.75
CA THR A 20 -9.11 8.26 14.00
C THR A 20 -10.15 9.14 14.67
N ARG A 21 -9.98 10.47 14.53
CA ARG A 21 -10.93 11.50 14.99
C ARG A 21 -11.54 12.27 13.83
N ARG A 22 -11.45 11.74 12.61
CA ARG A 22 -12.04 12.40 11.45
C ARG A 22 -13.56 12.47 11.60
N ARG A 23 -14.15 13.61 11.25
CA ARG A 23 -15.60 13.87 11.42
C ARG A 23 -16.46 13.06 10.46
N ASP A 24 -15.90 12.59 9.36
CA ASP A 24 -16.57 11.73 8.37
C ASP A 24 -16.54 10.24 8.75
N VAL A 25 -15.95 9.88 9.90
CA VAL A 25 -15.98 8.53 10.48
C VAL A 25 -16.84 8.55 11.74
N ARG A 26 -18.05 8.00 11.66
CA ARG A 26 -19.00 7.90 12.80
C ARG A 26 -18.72 6.69 13.67
N VAL A 27 -18.36 5.57 13.03
CA VAL A 27 -17.86 4.35 13.67
C VAL A 27 -16.60 3.94 12.90
N GLY A 28 -15.49 3.74 13.61
CA GLY A 28 -14.19 3.38 13.03
C GLY A 28 -13.78 1.95 13.40
N VAL A 29 -12.47 1.70 13.44
CA VAL A 29 -11.91 0.39 13.83
C VAL A 29 -12.31 0.05 15.27
N GLY A 30 -12.70 -1.21 15.50
CA GLY A 30 -13.05 -1.76 16.83
C GLY A 30 -14.53 -2.14 17.00
N ASP A 31 -15.31 -2.06 15.92
CA ASP A 31 -16.70 -2.51 15.84
C ASP A 31 -16.88 -3.39 14.58
N ASP A 32 -18.04 -4.00 14.41
CA ASP A 32 -18.32 -4.96 13.32
C ASP A 32 -18.27 -4.32 11.92
N ALA A 33 -18.50 -3.01 11.84
CA ALA A 33 -18.45 -2.26 10.59
C ALA A 33 -18.10 -0.78 10.81
N ALA A 34 -17.38 -0.20 9.85
CA ALA A 34 -17.21 1.23 9.78
C ALA A 34 -18.51 1.92 9.31
N VAL A 35 -18.86 3.03 9.94
CA VAL A 35 -19.99 3.89 9.54
C VAL A 35 -19.44 5.24 9.10
N LEU A 36 -19.60 5.57 7.82
CA LEU A 36 -18.96 6.72 7.18
C LEU A 36 -19.99 7.74 6.72
N ALA A 37 -19.69 9.03 6.89
CA ALA A 37 -20.43 10.09 6.19
C ALA A 37 -19.99 10.09 4.72
N ALA A 38 -20.90 9.74 3.81
CA ALA A 38 -20.60 9.67 2.39
C ALA A 38 -20.78 11.05 1.71
N PRO A 39 -19.89 11.42 0.76
CA PRO A 39 -20.15 12.49 -0.20
C PRO A 39 -21.26 12.11 -1.18
N SER A 40 -21.61 13.01 -2.10
CA SER A 40 -22.59 12.78 -3.18
C SER A 40 -22.20 11.60 -4.09
N ALA A 41 -20.90 11.43 -4.35
CA ALA A 41 -20.36 10.34 -5.14
C ALA A 41 -19.03 9.82 -4.57
N LEU A 42 -18.89 8.50 -4.56
CA LEU A 42 -17.71 7.78 -4.10
C LEU A 42 -17.09 6.99 -5.26
N ALA A 43 -15.78 7.16 -5.44
CA ALA A 43 -14.95 6.23 -6.18
C ALA A 43 -14.44 5.16 -5.20
N VAL A 44 -14.54 3.90 -5.59
CA VAL A 44 -14.08 2.76 -4.79
C VAL A 44 -13.25 1.87 -5.69
N CYS A 45 -12.05 1.53 -5.25
CA CYS A 45 -11.22 0.52 -5.90
C CYS A 45 -10.61 -0.41 -4.85
N THR A 46 -10.19 -1.58 -5.33
CA THR A 46 -9.51 -2.57 -4.52
C THR A 46 -8.43 -3.24 -5.34
N ASP A 47 -7.27 -3.41 -4.72
CA ASP A 47 -6.14 -4.14 -5.24
C ASP A 47 -5.52 -4.99 -4.14
N ALA A 48 -4.99 -6.14 -4.55
CA ALA A 48 -4.25 -7.04 -3.69
C ALA A 48 -2.78 -7.11 -4.09
N LEU A 49 -1.91 -7.23 -3.09
CA LEU A 49 -0.52 -7.61 -3.25
C LEU A 49 -0.29 -8.99 -2.64
N VAL A 50 0.23 -9.93 -3.42
CA VAL A 50 0.53 -11.30 -3.01
C VAL A 50 2.04 -11.51 -3.00
N GLU A 51 2.57 -12.10 -1.93
CA GLU A 51 3.97 -12.51 -1.87
C GLU A 51 4.29 -13.54 -2.96
N GLY A 52 5.42 -13.37 -3.64
CA GLY A 52 5.83 -14.21 -4.77
C GLY A 52 5.43 -13.62 -6.13
N GLU A 53 4.31 -12.91 -6.17
CA GLU A 53 3.78 -12.27 -7.38
C GLU A 53 4.11 -10.76 -7.39
N ASP A 54 3.70 -10.04 -6.36
CA ASP A 54 3.80 -8.57 -6.30
C ASP A 54 4.99 -8.06 -5.50
N PHE A 55 5.50 -8.88 -4.60
CA PHE A 55 6.68 -8.59 -3.80
C PHE A 55 7.37 -9.89 -3.39
N THR A 56 8.67 -9.82 -3.14
CA THR A 56 9.44 -11.00 -2.72
C THR A 56 9.45 -11.13 -1.20
N ALA A 57 9.68 -12.35 -0.69
CA ALA A 57 9.89 -12.61 0.74
C ALA A 57 10.99 -11.75 1.38
N ALA A 58 11.92 -11.28 0.55
CA ALA A 58 13.09 -10.49 0.88
C ALA A 58 12.83 -8.97 0.96
N ALA A 59 11.66 -8.50 0.52
CA ALA A 59 11.31 -7.10 0.50
C ALA A 59 11.22 -6.53 1.93
N ASP A 60 11.63 -5.26 2.09
CA ASP A 60 11.43 -4.55 3.36
C ASP A 60 9.91 -4.43 3.62
N PRO A 61 9.39 -4.96 4.74
CA PRO A 61 7.96 -4.92 5.04
C PRO A 61 7.37 -3.52 5.00
N TYR A 62 8.13 -2.49 5.41
CA TYR A 62 7.67 -1.11 5.35
C TYR A 62 7.42 -0.63 3.92
N LEU A 63 8.29 -1.01 2.98
CA LEU A 63 8.07 -0.69 1.57
C LEU A 63 6.89 -1.47 0.99
N VAL A 64 6.65 -2.71 1.43
CA VAL A 64 5.48 -3.50 1.04
C VAL A 64 4.19 -2.84 1.53
N GLY A 65 4.13 -2.42 2.81
CA GLY A 65 2.98 -1.72 3.37
C GLY A 65 2.68 -0.40 2.66
N ARG A 66 3.73 0.37 2.34
CA ARG A 66 3.59 1.59 1.52
C ARG A 66 3.04 1.28 0.12
N LYS A 67 3.58 0.25 -0.54
CA LYS A 67 3.13 -0.17 -1.88
C LYS A 67 1.65 -0.55 -1.85
N ALA A 68 1.21 -1.33 -0.84
CA ALA A 68 -0.18 -1.80 -0.72
C ALA A 68 -1.20 -0.64 -0.68
N MET A 69 -0.89 0.45 0.03
CA MET A 69 -1.71 1.65 0.02
C MET A 69 -1.59 2.39 -1.32
N ASN A 70 -0.37 2.66 -1.79
CA ASN A 70 -0.15 3.58 -2.91
C ASN A 70 -0.66 3.07 -4.27
N VAL A 71 -0.71 1.76 -4.50
CA VAL A 71 -1.31 1.22 -5.75
C VAL A 71 -2.78 1.60 -5.85
N ASN A 72 -3.52 1.43 -4.75
CA ASN A 72 -4.93 1.81 -4.66
C ASN A 72 -5.14 3.34 -4.73
N LEU A 73 -4.25 4.12 -4.11
CA LEU A 73 -4.34 5.59 -4.19
C LEU A 73 -4.05 6.11 -5.60
N SER A 74 -3.21 5.41 -6.38
CA SER A 74 -2.96 5.73 -7.77
C SER A 74 -4.23 5.59 -8.62
N ASP A 75 -5.05 4.58 -8.35
CA ASP A 75 -6.33 4.39 -9.04
C ASP A 75 -7.33 5.51 -8.73
N LEU A 76 -7.43 5.94 -7.46
CA LEU A 76 -8.25 7.09 -7.11
C LEU A 76 -7.75 8.37 -7.80
N ALA A 77 -6.43 8.59 -7.84
CA ALA A 77 -5.85 9.73 -8.52
C ALA A 77 -6.16 9.73 -10.03
N ALA A 78 -6.10 8.57 -10.68
CA ALA A 78 -6.46 8.43 -12.10
C ALA A 78 -7.93 8.75 -12.40
N MET A 79 -8.81 8.63 -11.40
CA MET A 79 -10.22 9.00 -11.48
C MET A 79 -10.49 10.45 -11.05
N GLY A 80 -9.46 11.21 -10.66
CA GLY A 80 -9.59 12.55 -10.11
C GLY A 80 -10.23 12.58 -8.71
N ALA A 81 -10.26 11.44 -8.01
CA ALA A 81 -10.92 11.32 -6.71
C ALA A 81 -9.97 11.69 -5.56
N THR A 82 -10.49 12.40 -4.56
CA THR A 82 -9.77 12.71 -3.32
C THR A 82 -9.91 11.54 -2.33
N PRO A 83 -8.81 10.86 -1.93
CA PRO A 83 -8.88 9.75 -0.99
C PRO A 83 -9.45 10.14 0.37
N LEU A 84 -10.28 9.27 0.96
CA LEU A 84 -10.90 9.51 2.27
C LEU A 84 -10.60 8.37 3.26
N HIS A 85 -10.93 7.14 2.85
CA HIS A 85 -10.96 5.99 3.75
C HIS A 85 -10.30 4.77 3.10
N ALA A 86 -9.80 3.86 3.93
CA ALA A 86 -9.27 2.58 3.50
C ALA A 86 -9.69 1.45 4.44
N LEU A 87 -9.84 0.25 3.89
CA LEU A 87 -9.91 -1.02 4.61
C LEU A 87 -8.70 -1.88 4.24
N LEU A 88 -8.19 -2.64 5.20
CA LEU A 88 -7.04 -3.52 5.01
C LEU A 88 -7.37 -4.95 5.42
N THR A 89 -7.37 -5.88 4.47
CA THR A 89 -7.37 -7.31 4.75
C THR A 89 -5.95 -7.85 4.63
N LEU A 90 -5.44 -8.46 5.69
CA LEU A 90 -4.14 -9.14 5.70
C LEU A 90 -4.32 -10.65 5.87
N GLY A 91 -3.77 -11.41 4.93
CA GLY A 91 -3.54 -12.84 5.12
C GLY A 91 -2.09 -13.09 5.51
N LEU A 92 -1.85 -13.80 6.60
CA LEU A 92 -0.50 -14.07 7.10
C LEU A 92 -0.29 -15.55 7.43
N PRO A 93 0.85 -16.14 7.03
CA PRO A 93 1.33 -17.40 7.60
C PRO A 93 1.55 -17.26 9.11
N ARG A 94 1.29 -18.32 9.88
CA ARG A 94 1.40 -18.29 11.35
C ARG A 94 2.83 -18.05 11.83
N GLU A 95 3.80 -18.45 11.02
CA GLU A 95 5.23 -18.25 11.19
C GLU A 95 5.70 -16.82 10.89
N THR A 96 4.82 -15.95 10.39
CA THR A 96 5.15 -14.53 10.17
C THR A 96 5.64 -13.91 11.48
N SER A 97 6.77 -13.21 11.41
CA SER A 97 7.31 -12.54 12.59
C SER A 97 6.52 -11.29 12.93
N VAL A 98 6.37 -10.98 14.22
CA VAL A 98 5.78 -9.70 14.68
C VAL A 98 6.52 -8.50 14.08
N ALA A 99 7.85 -8.56 13.97
CA ALA A 99 8.64 -7.48 13.37
C ALA A 99 8.30 -7.21 11.89
N TRP A 100 7.91 -8.24 11.14
CA TRP A 100 7.46 -8.06 9.77
C TRP A 100 6.10 -7.36 9.73
N LEU A 101 5.16 -7.80 10.58
CA LEU A 101 3.83 -7.18 10.68
C LEU A 101 3.94 -5.71 11.11
N ASP A 102 4.70 -5.41 12.16
CA ASP A 102 4.93 -4.03 12.62
C ASP A 102 5.53 -3.17 11.51
N GLY A 103 6.55 -3.68 10.81
CA GLY A 103 7.16 -2.98 9.68
C GLY A 103 6.16 -2.71 8.56
N PHE A 104 5.30 -3.68 8.23
CA PHE A 104 4.27 -3.53 7.21
C PHE A 104 3.26 -2.46 7.61
N LEU A 105 2.74 -2.54 8.84
CA LEU A 105 1.73 -1.60 9.33
C LEU A 105 2.28 -0.18 9.47
N ASP A 106 3.54 -0.01 9.87
CA ASP A 106 4.22 1.29 9.87
C ASP A 106 4.26 1.90 8.46
N GLY A 107 4.60 1.09 7.46
CA GLY A 107 4.65 1.52 6.05
C GLY A 107 3.28 1.90 5.53
N PHE A 108 2.29 1.04 5.76
CA PHE A 108 0.91 1.25 5.35
C PHE A 108 0.33 2.52 5.99
N ARG A 109 0.52 2.69 7.31
CA ARG A 109 0.09 3.88 8.04
C ARG A 109 0.80 5.15 7.60
N ALA A 110 2.08 5.08 7.27
CA ALA A 110 2.83 6.23 6.75
C ALA A 110 2.23 6.71 5.42
N ALA A 111 2.01 5.79 4.47
CA ALA A 111 1.38 6.12 3.19
C ALA A 111 -0.05 6.67 3.36
N ALA A 112 -0.85 6.08 4.25
CA ALA A 112 -2.19 6.57 4.55
C ALA A 112 -2.16 8.02 5.08
N ARG A 113 -1.24 8.33 6.01
CA ARG A 113 -1.09 9.66 6.61
C ARG A 113 -0.65 10.73 5.61
N GLU A 114 0.27 10.40 4.71
CA GLU A 114 0.73 11.31 3.65
C GLU A 114 -0.41 11.80 2.77
N GLN A 115 -1.44 10.97 2.58
CA GLN A 115 -2.61 11.26 1.76
C GLN A 115 -3.87 11.55 2.61
N ALA A 116 -3.70 11.77 3.92
CA ALA A 116 -4.76 12.03 4.90
C ALA A 116 -5.89 10.97 4.92
N VAL A 117 -5.61 9.72 4.52
CA VAL A 117 -6.56 8.61 4.49
C VAL A 117 -6.74 8.02 5.89
N ALA A 118 -7.98 7.83 6.33
CA ALA A 118 -8.26 7.05 7.53
C ALA A 118 -8.44 5.57 7.19
N VAL A 119 -7.69 4.71 7.86
CA VAL A 119 -7.92 3.27 7.85
C VAL A 119 -9.05 3.00 8.84
N VAL A 120 -10.21 2.55 8.34
CA VAL A 120 -11.45 2.50 9.11
C VAL A 120 -11.88 1.09 9.48
N GLY A 121 -11.22 0.07 8.92
CA GLY A 121 -11.52 -1.32 9.20
C GLY A 121 -10.62 -2.24 8.40
N GLY A 122 -10.96 -3.53 8.41
CA GLY A 122 -10.15 -4.54 7.79
C GLY A 122 -10.46 -5.93 8.31
N ASP A 123 -9.62 -6.88 7.92
CA ASP A 123 -9.66 -8.25 8.38
C ASP A 123 -8.25 -8.81 8.54
N LEU A 124 -8.08 -9.77 9.44
CA LEU A 124 -6.83 -10.48 9.62
C LEU A 124 -7.10 -11.97 9.59
N SER A 125 -6.48 -12.66 8.64
CA SER A 125 -6.71 -14.09 8.45
C SER A 125 -5.41 -14.88 8.39
N ALA A 126 -5.47 -16.14 8.82
CA ALA A 126 -4.38 -17.08 8.59
C ALA A 126 -4.37 -17.50 7.12
N ALA A 127 -3.21 -17.42 6.47
CA ALA A 127 -3.04 -17.75 5.05
C ALA A 127 -1.76 -18.56 4.81
N ARG A 128 -1.61 -19.13 3.60
CA ARG A 128 -0.41 -19.89 3.20
C ARG A 128 0.75 -18.98 2.80
N GLU A 129 0.45 -17.89 2.11
CA GLU A 129 1.38 -16.81 1.79
C GLU A 129 0.94 -15.50 2.45
N ARG A 130 1.86 -14.53 2.55
CA ARG A 130 1.49 -13.17 2.96
C ARG A 130 0.78 -12.48 1.81
N PHE A 131 -0.39 -11.90 2.07
CA PHE A 131 -1.06 -11.01 1.13
C PHE A 131 -1.69 -9.82 1.85
N ALA A 132 -1.86 -8.72 1.11
CA ALA A 132 -2.60 -7.56 1.55
C ALA A 132 -3.61 -7.18 0.46
N SER A 133 -4.91 -7.24 0.79
CA SER A 133 -5.97 -6.68 -0.04
C SER A 133 -6.44 -5.38 0.59
N VAL A 134 -6.45 -4.31 -0.19
CA VAL A 134 -6.82 -2.98 0.30
C VAL A 134 -7.98 -2.49 -0.52
N THR A 135 -8.96 -1.90 0.15
CA THR A 135 -10.06 -1.19 -0.50
C THR A 135 -9.95 0.27 -0.10
N VAL A 136 -9.93 1.18 -1.06
CA VAL A 136 -9.92 2.63 -0.80
C VAL A 136 -11.19 3.27 -1.31
N LEU A 137 -11.63 4.31 -0.60
CA LEU A 137 -12.80 5.10 -0.92
C LEU A 137 -12.36 6.55 -1.07
N GLY A 138 -12.71 7.16 -2.20
CA GLY A 138 -12.41 8.55 -2.52
C GLY A 138 -13.66 9.35 -2.90
N ARG A 139 -13.66 10.64 -2.58
CA ARG A 139 -14.67 11.59 -3.05
C ARG A 139 -14.43 11.91 -4.51
N VAL A 140 -15.47 11.79 -5.32
CA VAL A 140 -15.47 12.32 -6.69
C VAL A 140 -15.81 13.81 -6.65
N ALA A 141 -15.12 14.61 -7.47
CA ALA A 141 -15.39 16.04 -7.59
C ALA A 141 -16.77 16.30 -8.22
N ASP A 142 -17.30 17.51 -8.07
CA ASP A 142 -18.65 17.86 -8.57
C ASP A 142 -18.70 17.82 -10.11
N GLU A 143 -17.57 18.00 -10.79
CA GLU A 143 -17.38 17.86 -12.23
C GLU A 143 -17.49 16.40 -12.72
N GLY A 144 -17.51 15.45 -11.79
CA GLY A 144 -17.57 14.01 -12.06
C GLY A 144 -16.19 13.35 -12.16
N PRO A 145 -16.16 12.01 -12.35
CA PRO A 145 -14.92 11.26 -12.39
C PRO A 145 -14.21 11.47 -13.73
N LEU A 146 -12.88 11.52 -13.68
CA LEU A 146 -12.06 11.32 -14.88
C LEU A 146 -12.23 9.88 -15.38
N ARG A 147 -12.35 9.70 -16.69
CA ARG A 147 -12.56 8.39 -17.31
C ARG A 147 -11.50 8.15 -18.36
N ARG A 148 -11.22 6.87 -18.64
CA ARG A 148 -10.31 6.46 -19.72
C ARG A 148 -10.82 6.84 -21.11
N GLY A 149 -12.13 7.00 -21.26
CA GLY A 149 -12.75 7.54 -22.47
C GLY A 149 -12.92 9.05 -22.37
N GLY A 150 -12.66 9.77 -23.45
CA GLY A 150 -12.80 11.23 -23.51
C GLY A 150 -11.77 11.91 -24.40
N GLY A 151 -10.63 11.25 -24.66
CA GLY A 151 -9.64 11.75 -25.61
C GLY A 151 -10.11 11.64 -27.07
N GLY A 152 -9.77 12.64 -27.88
CA GLY A 152 -10.06 12.72 -29.30
C GLY A 152 -8.85 13.14 -30.15
N PRO A 153 -8.97 13.09 -31.49
CA PRO A 153 -7.92 13.57 -32.38
C PRO A 153 -7.58 15.03 -32.10
N GLY A 154 -6.29 15.33 -31.94
CA GLY A 154 -5.80 16.67 -31.59
C GLY A 154 -5.44 16.85 -30.12
N ASP A 155 -5.83 15.93 -29.24
CA ASP A 155 -5.42 15.95 -27.84
C ASP A 155 -3.95 15.54 -27.66
N GLU A 156 -3.31 16.09 -26.64
CA GLU A 156 -1.95 15.76 -26.26
C GLU A 156 -1.90 14.64 -25.21
N LEU A 157 -0.91 13.75 -25.33
CA LEU A 157 -0.66 12.70 -24.35
C LEU A 157 0.44 13.11 -23.37
N TRP A 158 0.07 13.20 -22.10
CA TRP A 158 0.98 13.56 -21.02
C TRP A 158 1.21 12.39 -20.06
N VAL A 159 2.39 12.36 -19.44
CA VAL A 159 2.74 11.41 -18.38
C VAL A 159 3.39 12.16 -17.22
N SER A 160 3.07 11.77 -15.99
CA SER A 160 3.72 12.31 -14.80
C SER A 160 4.97 11.50 -14.44
N GLY A 161 5.97 12.17 -13.85
CA GLY A 161 7.17 11.51 -13.33
C GLY A 161 8.03 10.84 -14.41
N THR A 162 8.48 9.61 -14.13
CA THR A 162 9.42 8.87 -14.98
C THR A 162 8.93 7.44 -15.19
N LEU A 163 9.01 6.96 -16.43
CA LEU A 163 8.62 5.60 -16.80
C LEU A 163 9.81 4.63 -16.71
N GLY A 164 9.54 3.37 -16.38
CA GLY A 164 10.53 2.29 -16.39
C GLY A 164 11.32 2.08 -15.08
N ALA A 165 11.30 3.02 -14.14
CA ALA A 165 12.04 2.92 -12.88
C ALA A 165 11.67 1.68 -12.05
N ALA A 166 10.39 1.33 -11.98
CA ALA A 166 9.93 0.12 -11.29
C ALA A 166 10.46 -1.17 -11.94
N ALA A 167 10.50 -1.24 -13.28
CA ALA A 167 11.03 -2.38 -14.02
C ALA A 167 12.55 -2.53 -13.82
N ALA A 168 13.29 -1.41 -13.86
CA ALA A 168 14.71 -1.40 -13.53
C ALA A 168 14.97 -1.87 -12.09
N GLY A 169 14.17 -1.38 -11.13
CA GLY A 169 14.23 -1.81 -9.74
C GLY A 169 13.96 -3.30 -9.55
N LEU A 170 12.94 -3.85 -10.22
CA LEU A 170 12.66 -5.28 -10.20
C LEU A 170 13.84 -6.09 -10.76
N SER A 171 14.44 -5.66 -11.87
CA SER A 171 15.63 -6.31 -12.44
C SER A 171 16.79 -6.36 -11.45
N LEU A 172 17.01 -5.29 -10.67
CA LEU A 172 18.00 -5.28 -9.60
C LEU A 172 17.64 -6.25 -8.47
N VAL A 173 16.37 -6.28 -8.03
CA VAL A 173 15.89 -7.21 -7.00
C VAL A 173 16.09 -8.67 -7.43
N LEU A 174 15.74 -9.01 -8.67
CA LEU A 174 15.95 -10.35 -9.24
C LEU A 174 17.43 -10.72 -9.34
N ARG A 175 18.32 -9.73 -9.47
CA ARG A 175 19.78 -9.90 -9.40
C ARG A 175 20.31 -9.95 -7.96
N GLY A 176 19.44 -9.92 -6.96
CA GLY A 176 19.78 -10.06 -5.54
C GLY A 176 20.11 -8.74 -4.82
N TYR A 177 19.90 -7.58 -5.45
CA TYR A 177 19.99 -6.30 -4.77
C TYR A 177 18.79 -6.10 -3.84
N ARG A 178 18.99 -5.35 -2.76
CA ARG A 178 17.95 -5.02 -1.78
C ARG A 178 17.94 -3.53 -1.52
N ARG A 179 16.77 -2.96 -1.29
CA ARG A 179 16.57 -1.58 -0.86
C ARG A 179 15.81 -1.59 0.45
N ASP A 180 16.33 -0.90 1.47
CA ASP A 180 15.61 -0.70 2.73
C ASP A 180 14.75 0.58 2.70
N ARG A 181 13.98 0.80 3.77
CA ARG A 181 13.12 1.99 3.93
C ARG A 181 13.87 3.32 3.83
N ASP A 182 15.15 3.37 4.19
CA ASP A 182 15.99 4.58 4.15
C ASP A 182 16.60 4.82 2.77
N GLY A 183 16.33 3.93 1.81
CA GLY A 183 16.80 4.01 0.44
C GLY A 183 18.21 3.47 0.23
N LYS A 184 18.82 2.84 1.23
CA LYS A 184 20.12 2.21 1.09
C LYS A 184 19.99 0.95 0.25
N VAL A 185 20.83 0.86 -0.78
CA VAL A 185 20.90 -0.31 -1.66
C VAL A 185 22.04 -1.22 -1.23
N THR A 186 21.73 -2.49 -0.99
CA THR A 186 22.70 -3.53 -0.65
C THR A 186 22.83 -4.50 -1.81
N ALA A 187 24.07 -4.73 -2.26
CA ALA A 187 24.38 -5.71 -3.31
C ALA A 187 24.37 -7.15 -2.77
N PRO A 188 24.12 -8.16 -3.61
CA PRO A 188 24.29 -9.56 -3.25
C PRO A 188 25.75 -9.85 -2.86
N ARG A 189 25.96 -10.75 -1.88
CA ARG A 189 27.31 -11.15 -1.41
C ARG A 189 28.17 -11.61 -2.60
N GLY A 190 29.40 -11.11 -2.68
CA GLY A 190 30.38 -11.49 -3.70
C GLY A 190 30.49 -10.54 -4.90
N ARG A 191 29.62 -9.52 -5.05
CA ARG A 191 29.77 -8.45 -6.05
C ARG A 191 30.26 -7.16 -5.40
N ARG A 192 31.46 -6.68 -5.79
CA ARG A 192 31.83 -5.27 -5.59
C ARG A 192 31.18 -4.46 -6.70
N VAL A 193 30.35 -3.49 -6.34
CA VAL A 193 29.95 -2.43 -7.29
C VAL A 193 31.11 -1.44 -7.32
N SER A 194 31.87 -1.44 -8.42
CA SER A 194 32.87 -0.40 -8.66
C SER A 194 32.15 0.95 -8.86
N PRO A 195 32.62 2.07 -8.26
CA PRO A 195 32.04 3.39 -8.45
C PRO A 195 32.00 3.90 -9.90
N ALA A 196 32.67 3.21 -10.84
CA ALA A 196 32.87 3.65 -12.22
C ALA A 196 31.73 3.31 -13.21
N ARG A 197 30.54 2.90 -12.75
CA ARG A 197 29.40 2.55 -13.64
C ARG A 197 28.08 3.19 -13.21
N ARG A 198 28.08 4.50 -12.99
CA ARG A 198 26.84 5.26 -12.75
C ARG A 198 25.98 5.42 -14.01
N ASP A 199 26.52 5.14 -15.19
CA ASP A 199 25.85 5.37 -16.48
C ASP A 199 25.18 4.10 -17.09
N GLU A 200 25.08 2.99 -16.33
CA GLU A 200 24.42 1.75 -16.79
C GLU A 200 23.11 1.43 -16.04
N ILE A 201 22.47 2.41 -15.41
CA ILE A 201 21.11 2.32 -14.83
C ILE A 201 20.31 3.54 -15.27
#